data_AF-A0A6P2C2Q2-F1
#
_entry.id   AF-A0A6P2C2Q2-F1
#
_cell.length_a   1.000
_cell.length_b   1.000
_cell.length_c   1.000
_cell.angle_alpha   90.00
_cell.angle_beta   90.00
_cell.angle_gamma   90.00
#
_symmetry.space_group_name_H-M   'P 1'
#
loop_
_entity.id
_entity.type
_entity.pdbx_description
1 polymer ?
#
loop_
_entity_poly.entity_id
_entity_poly.type
_entity_poly.pdbx_seq_one_letter_code
_entity_poly.pdbx_strand_id
1 'polypeptide(L)'
;MRDRARLPRSGLKRRHPRRSGVLHRGDRALPRAGQLSGRRRGDATPVDGGGDHGGGRVPGPRGDQLRRRVVLRERDRHRGADLHRFTGVDMRDMTARDRRWTGTARVLLRTRRARRRRDAGAALRALARGGRTAIGLRLRGQRVLLVLDPELAGQLLSGHAASTVKGPALRHTTAMLGDGLLTSEGAAHDRARRLVAPAFSPRRLDGYVSVFARCARECAAGWADGEHRDIHADMAALTLRAAGQALLGTDLTTQAPRVRAGLEAALADFAAAGGSAVSGPGTAWLSAGRGRSRRTGQAGAGGESAREAVHRLVDDIIEQRRTAPAGDRADVLSALLAASLEPGGLTAREVHDHVMTLLLAGHETTASTLTWALYLLGRCPMAQRRVQAEADTIDGRELSAGDLPALPFTRAVITEAIRLYPPAWIIGRTVTAGLDLGGWHLPPGSAAAVSPLLLHRDPRWYPDPDRFDPGRWLGNRPALPRHAYLPFGTGPRACIGEQFAWSESVTVLATLTRSWSFRTDPGLQPALSYQVTLRPAAGMPMTVHARAELWKADGGYPDAG
;
A
#
# COMPACT_ATOMS: atom_id res chain seq x y z
N MET A 1 -15.62 -69.15 25.57
CA MET A 1 -14.32 -69.08 26.29
C MET A 1 -14.12 -67.61 26.67
N ARG A 2 -14.44 -67.20 27.92
CA ARG A 2 -13.49 -66.97 29.04
C ARG A 2 -12.31 -66.07 28.60
N ASP A 3 -12.06 -64.88 29.15
CA ASP A 3 -12.05 -64.54 30.57
C ASP A 3 -12.22 -63.03 30.90
N ARG A 4 -12.59 -62.79 32.16
CA ARG A 4 -12.80 -61.50 32.86
C ARG A 4 -11.50 -60.99 33.51
N ALA A 5 -11.35 -59.67 33.69
CA ALA A 5 -10.90 -58.99 34.93
C ALA A 5 -10.92 -57.45 34.73
N ARG A 6 -11.85 -56.69 35.33
CA ARG A 6 -11.85 -56.07 36.68
C ARG A 6 -10.95 -54.83 36.85
N LEU A 7 -11.63 -53.70 37.12
CA LEU A 7 -11.18 -52.37 37.59
C LEU A 7 -10.52 -52.43 38.99
N PRO A 8 -9.96 -51.30 39.50
CA PRO A 8 -10.82 -50.43 40.33
C PRO A 8 -10.65 -48.91 40.13
N ARG A 9 -11.73 -48.20 40.45
CA ARG A 9 -11.83 -46.75 40.67
C ARG A 9 -11.44 -46.40 42.11
N SER A 10 -10.79 -45.24 42.29
CA SER A 10 -10.89 -44.34 43.45
C SER A 10 -10.26 -43.00 42.99
N GLY A 11 -10.60 -41.80 43.42
CA GLY A 11 -11.46 -41.27 44.47
C GLY A 11 -11.11 -39.78 44.61
N LEU A 12 -12.11 -38.94 44.80
CA LEU A 12 -12.10 -37.47 44.89
C LEU A 12 -10.93 -36.85 45.68
N LYS A 13 -10.56 -35.58 45.35
CA LYS A 13 -10.77 -34.42 46.24
C LYS A 13 -10.42 -33.06 45.62
N ARG A 14 -11.43 -32.18 45.59
CA ARG A 14 -11.36 -30.72 45.48
C ARG A 14 -10.57 -30.13 46.66
N ARG A 15 -9.72 -29.12 46.43
CA ARG A 15 -9.29 -28.13 47.44
C ARG A 15 -8.90 -26.77 46.81
N HIS A 16 -9.85 -25.83 46.83
CA HIS A 16 -9.64 -24.43 47.24
C HIS A 16 -10.56 -24.23 48.48
N PRO A 17 -10.33 -23.30 49.43
CA PRO A 17 -9.79 -21.94 49.23
C PRO A 17 -8.87 -21.41 50.36
N ARG A 18 -8.25 -20.24 50.17
CA ARG A 18 -8.01 -19.29 51.27
C ARG A 18 -8.21 -17.86 50.79
N ARG A 19 -9.26 -17.23 51.35
CA ARG A 19 -9.44 -15.79 51.46
C ARG A 19 -8.57 -15.27 52.61
N SER A 20 -7.98 -14.10 52.45
CA SER A 20 -7.69 -13.17 53.53
C SER A 20 -8.06 -11.78 53.04
N GLY A 21 -9.12 -11.21 53.63
CA GLY A 21 -9.46 -9.79 53.51
C GLY A 21 -8.72 -8.96 54.56
N VAL A 22 -9.23 -7.73 54.79
CA VAL A 22 -8.81 -6.64 55.71
C VAL A 22 -8.07 -5.53 54.92
N LEU A 23 -8.40 -4.23 54.95
CA LEU A 23 -9.43 -3.40 55.61
C LEU A 23 -9.54 -2.03 54.90
N HIS A 24 -10.67 -1.36 55.16
CA HIS A 24 -11.07 0.01 54.78
C HIS A 24 -10.30 1.16 55.47
N ARG A 25 -10.39 2.36 54.84
CA ARG A 25 -10.43 3.78 55.33
C ARG A 25 -9.35 4.63 54.64
N GLY A 26 -9.60 5.88 54.22
CA GLY A 26 -10.74 6.77 54.43
C GLY A 26 -10.51 8.11 53.72
N ASP A 27 -11.57 8.93 53.77
CA ASP A 27 -11.80 10.22 53.11
C ASP A 27 -10.77 11.34 53.31
N ARG A 28 -10.87 12.33 52.40
CA ARG A 28 -10.78 13.81 52.55
C ARG A 28 -9.98 14.39 51.37
N ALA A 29 -10.22 15.58 50.82
CA ALA A 29 -11.29 16.57 50.86
C ALA A 29 -10.98 17.58 49.73
N LEU A 30 -12.00 18.28 49.25
CA LEU A 30 -11.91 19.45 48.36
C LEU A 30 -11.04 20.58 48.96
N PRO A 31 -10.67 21.58 48.13
CA PRO A 31 -11.38 22.85 48.30
C PRO A 31 -11.85 23.50 46.98
N ARG A 32 -12.97 24.22 47.12
CA ARG A 32 -13.56 25.18 46.19
C ARG A 32 -12.73 26.48 46.14
N ALA A 33 -12.84 27.20 45.02
CA ALA A 33 -13.49 28.52 44.90
C ALA A 33 -12.75 29.45 43.93
N GLY A 34 -13.51 30.21 43.15
CA GLY A 34 -12.98 31.24 42.26
C GLY A 34 -13.87 31.57 41.07
N GLN A 35 -15.14 31.91 41.33
CA GLN A 35 -15.97 32.64 40.38
C GLN A 35 -15.31 33.99 40.05
N LEU A 36 -15.49 34.50 38.82
CA LEU A 36 -15.87 35.89 38.59
C LEU A 36 -16.52 36.04 37.21
N SER A 37 -17.79 36.48 37.24
CA SER A 37 -18.54 37.28 36.25
C SER A 37 -17.82 37.65 34.95
N GLY A 38 -18.38 37.52 33.75
CA GLY A 38 -19.76 37.86 33.38
C GLY A 38 -19.80 39.25 32.73
N ARG A 39 -20.10 39.33 31.43
CA ARG A 39 -21.00 40.32 30.83
C ARG A 39 -21.24 40.04 29.34
N ARG A 40 -22.53 40.04 29.01
CA ARG A 40 -23.15 39.92 27.69
C ARG A 40 -23.21 41.29 26.98
N ARG A 41 -23.60 41.19 25.70
CA ARG A 41 -24.26 42.17 24.81
C ARG A 41 -23.30 42.95 23.90
N GLY A 42 -23.59 43.14 22.62
CA GLY A 42 -24.79 42.81 21.86
C GLY A 42 -24.58 42.99 20.35
N ASP A 43 -25.56 42.47 19.62
CA ASP A 43 -25.77 42.62 18.18
C ASP A 43 -25.77 44.09 17.73
N ALA A 44 -25.33 44.32 16.49
CA ALA A 44 -26.09 45.00 15.44
C ALA A 44 -25.22 45.25 14.19
N THR A 45 -25.53 44.56 13.09
CA THR A 45 -25.57 45.14 11.74
C THR A 45 -26.80 46.07 11.67
N PRO A 46 -26.98 47.02 10.70
CA PRO A 46 -26.74 46.82 9.26
C PRO A 46 -26.47 48.08 8.37
N VAL A 47 -26.42 47.83 7.05
CA VAL A 47 -26.80 48.68 5.88
C VAL A 47 -25.76 49.59 5.17
N ASP A 48 -25.74 49.33 3.85
CA ASP A 48 -25.44 50.11 2.63
C ASP A 48 -25.02 51.59 2.65
N GLY A 49 -24.27 51.94 1.60
CA GLY A 49 -24.38 53.25 0.96
C GLY A 49 -23.16 53.67 0.16
N GLY A 50 -23.21 53.55 -1.17
CA GLY A 50 -22.20 54.09 -2.09
C GLY A 50 -22.23 55.61 -2.21
N GLY A 51 -21.23 56.18 -2.90
CA GLY A 51 -21.26 57.60 -3.27
C GLY A 51 -19.89 58.20 -3.63
N ASP A 52 -19.81 58.67 -4.86
CA ASP A 52 -18.68 59.17 -5.64
C ASP A 52 -18.20 60.60 -5.27
N HIS A 53 -17.09 61.00 -5.90
CA HIS A 53 -16.61 62.36 -6.25
C HIS A 53 -15.53 63.06 -5.40
N GLY A 54 -14.47 63.50 -6.10
CA GLY A 54 -13.62 64.63 -5.67
C GLY A 54 -12.21 64.63 -6.26
N GLY A 55 -12.06 65.12 -7.49
CA GLY A 55 -10.76 65.26 -8.16
C GLY A 55 -9.88 66.43 -7.68
N GLY A 56 -8.57 66.29 -7.89
CA GLY A 56 -7.56 67.34 -7.75
C GLY A 56 -6.44 67.16 -8.80
N ARG A 57 -6.13 68.24 -9.54
CA ARG A 57 -5.30 68.31 -10.76
C ARG A 57 -3.77 68.23 -10.51
N VAL A 58 -3.06 67.48 -11.39
CA VAL A 58 -1.91 67.82 -12.30
C VAL A 58 -0.84 68.84 -11.79
N PRO A 59 0.51 68.64 -11.91
CA PRO A 59 1.21 68.45 -13.21
C PRO A 59 2.47 67.56 -13.27
N GLY A 60 2.78 67.07 -14.48
CA GLY A 60 4.09 66.53 -14.85
C GLY A 60 5.14 67.63 -15.07
N PRO A 61 6.42 67.28 -15.29
CA PRO A 61 6.83 67.01 -16.67
C PRO A 61 7.84 65.86 -16.86
N ARG A 62 8.01 65.55 -18.15
CA ARG A 62 8.80 64.52 -18.82
C ARG A 62 10.30 64.68 -18.59
N GLY A 63 11.03 63.56 -18.68
CA GLY A 63 12.40 63.58 -19.18
C GLY A 63 13.42 62.62 -18.58
N ASP A 64 13.16 61.29 -18.46
CA ASP A 64 14.31 60.36 -18.26
C ASP A 64 14.10 58.87 -18.64
N GLN A 65 13.04 58.50 -19.38
CA GLN A 65 12.74 57.08 -19.63
C GLN A 65 13.36 56.47 -20.90
N LEU A 66 14.13 57.24 -21.68
CA LEU A 66 14.70 56.75 -22.95
C LEU A 66 16.15 56.25 -22.86
N ARG A 67 16.88 56.45 -21.74
CA ARG A 67 18.26 55.95 -21.59
C ARG A 67 18.41 54.63 -20.82
N ARG A 68 17.36 54.12 -20.14
CA ARG A 68 17.42 52.82 -19.44
C ARG A 68 17.05 51.60 -20.30
N ARG A 69 16.56 51.79 -21.53
CA ARG A 69 16.16 50.67 -22.42
C ARG A 69 17.29 50.08 -23.26
N VAL A 70 18.45 50.74 -23.35
CA VAL A 70 19.59 50.25 -24.15
C VAL A 70 20.53 49.37 -23.33
N VAL A 71 20.68 49.62 -22.02
CA VAL A 71 21.63 48.85 -21.17
C VAL A 71 21.09 47.51 -20.66
N LEU A 72 19.76 47.27 -20.74
CA LEU A 72 19.17 45.96 -20.38
C LEU A 72 19.17 44.96 -21.54
N ARG A 73 19.42 45.40 -22.78
CA ARG A 73 19.44 44.50 -23.96
C ARG A 73 20.79 43.80 -24.17
N GLU A 74 21.87 44.29 -23.58
CA GLU A 74 23.20 43.65 -23.66
C GLU A 74 23.46 42.64 -22.54
N ARG A 75 22.85 42.80 -21.35
CA ARG A 75 22.99 41.81 -20.25
C ARG A 75 22.25 40.50 -20.49
N ASP A 76 21.24 40.48 -21.35
CA ASP A 76 20.53 39.23 -21.72
C ASP A 76 21.22 38.44 -22.84
N ARG A 77 22.13 39.06 -23.61
CA ARG A 77 22.96 38.32 -24.60
C ARG A 77 24.07 37.50 -23.92
N HIS A 78 24.58 37.93 -22.78
CA HIS A 78 25.62 37.18 -22.05
C HIS A 78 25.08 36.11 -21.09
N ARG A 79 23.82 36.18 -20.64
CA ARG A 79 23.21 35.08 -19.85
C ARG A 79 22.79 33.87 -20.68
N GLY A 80 22.65 34.03 -21.99
CA GLY A 80 22.41 32.92 -22.92
C GLY A 80 23.67 32.10 -23.23
N ALA A 81 24.87 32.68 -23.07
CA ALA A 81 26.13 32.01 -23.39
C ALA A 81 26.63 31.08 -22.26
N ASP A 82 26.29 31.37 -21.01
CA ASP A 82 26.78 30.58 -19.86
C ASP A 82 25.94 29.32 -19.54
N LEU A 83 24.73 29.17 -20.10
CA LEU A 83 23.95 27.92 -20.01
C LEU A 83 24.35 26.85 -21.04
N HIS A 84 25.04 27.26 -22.12
CA HIS A 84 25.49 26.33 -23.17
C HIS A 84 26.58 25.39 -22.69
N ARG A 85 27.41 25.81 -21.72
CA ARG A 85 28.61 25.07 -21.28
C ARG A 85 28.31 23.88 -20.35
N PHE A 86 27.06 23.68 -19.91
CA PHE A 86 26.70 22.59 -18.99
C PHE A 86 25.68 21.57 -19.51
N THR A 87 25.08 21.76 -20.70
CA THR A 87 24.00 20.88 -21.17
C THR A 87 24.11 20.37 -22.60
N GLY A 88 25.00 20.91 -23.44
CA GLY A 88 25.29 20.36 -24.77
C GLY A 88 24.09 20.24 -25.72
N VAL A 89 22.99 20.97 -25.49
CA VAL A 89 21.80 20.94 -26.35
C VAL A 89 21.45 22.36 -26.77
N ASP A 90 21.43 22.60 -28.08
CA ASP A 90 20.95 23.85 -28.67
C ASP A 90 19.42 23.97 -28.47
N MET A 91 18.99 25.03 -27.78
CA MET A 91 17.57 25.24 -27.48
C MET A 91 16.76 25.71 -28.69
N ARG A 92 17.41 26.11 -29.80
CA ARG A 92 16.74 26.64 -30.99
C ARG A 92 16.20 25.55 -31.92
N ASP A 93 16.61 24.30 -31.74
CA ASP A 93 16.25 23.16 -32.59
C ASP A 93 15.18 22.23 -31.98
N MET A 94 14.63 22.58 -30.81
CA MET A 94 13.58 21.79 -30.17
C MET A 94 12.22 22.03 -30.83
N THR A 95 11.66 20.99 -31.45
CA THR A 95 10.28 20.98 -31.96
C THR A 95 9.27 21.38 -30.87
N ALA A 96 8.11 21.94 -31.24
CA ALA A 96 7.03 22.26 -30.28
C ALA A 96 6.62 21.05 -29.41
N ARG A 97 6.82 19.83 -29.92
CA ARG A 97 6.61 18.56 -29.19
C ARG A 97 7.59 18.34 -28.04
N ASP A 98 8.84 18.81 -28.16
CA ASP A 98 9.85 18.71 -27.10
C ASP A 98 9.62 19.70 -25.94
N ARG A 99 8.93 20.82 -26.20
CA ARG A 99 8.57 21.82 -25.17
C ARG A 99 7.51 21.31 -24.18
N ARG A 100 6.78 20.23 -24.50
CA ARG A 100 5.78 19.60 -23.64
C ARG A 100 6.41 18.87 -22.43
N TRP A 101 7.71 18.59 -22.47
CA TRP A 101 8.44 17.87 -21.43
C TRP A 101 8.93 18.82 -20.33
N THR A 102 8.53 18.53 -19.09
CA THR A 102 8.96 19.28 -17.91
C THR A 102 10.42 18.95 -17.61
N GLY A 103 11.32 19.92 -17.84
CA GLY A 103 12.75 19.76 -17.57
C GLY A 103 13.10 19.53 -16.10
N THR A 104 14.26 18.93 -15.85
CA THR A 104 14.71 18.52 -14.50
C THR A 104 14.69 19.66 -13.48
N ALA A 105 15.14 20.87 -13.85
CA ALA A 105 15.12 22.02 -12.94
C ALA A 105 13.70 22.35 -12.42
N ARG A 106 12.69 22.30 -13.31
CA ARG A 106 11.29 22.56 -12.95
C ARG A 106 10.71 21.43 -12.09
N VAL A 107 11.09 20.18 -12.36
CA VAL A 107 10.76 19.02 -11.49
C VAL A 107 11.29 19.25 -10.08
N LEU A 108 12.58 19.57 -9.95
CA LEU A 108 13.23 19.79 -8.65
C LEU A 108 12.61 20.94 -7.87
N LEU A 109 12.18 22.00 -8.56
CA LEU A 109 11.48 23.12 -7.97
C LEU A 109 10.09 22.71 -7.46
N ARG A 110 9.27 22.07 -8.30
CA ARG A 110 7.90 21.65 -7.96
C ARG A 110 7.87 20.69 -6.78
N THR A 111 8.86 19.81 -6.67
CA THR A 111 8.90 18.79 -5.62
C THR A 111 9.65 19.24 -4.36
N ARG A 112 10.32 20.42 -4.33
CA ARG A 112 11.21 20.87 -3.25
C ARG A 112 10.70 20.61 -1.82
N ARG A 113 9.42 20.91 -1.54
CA ARG A 113 8.83 20.69 -0.21
C ARG A 113 8.68 19.19 0.11
N ALA A 114 8.12 18.42 -0.83
CA ALA A 114 7.98 16.97 -0.71
C ALA A 114 9.35 16.27 -0.54
N ARG A 115 10.38 16.74 -1.24
CA ARG A 115 11.77 16.26 -1.09
C ARG A 115 12.33 16.47 0.30
N ARG A 116 12.10 17.66 0.88
CA ARG A 116 12.53 17.96 2.26
C ARG A 116 11.83 17.08 3.29
N ARG A 117 10.57 16.75 3.04
CA ARG A 117 9.75 15.88 3.89
C ARG A 117 9.91 14.39 3.61
N ARG A 118 10.65 14.01 2.56
CA ARG A 118 10.82 12.62 2.15
C ARG A 118 9.50 11.91 1.83
N ASP A 119 8.61 12.61 1.12
CA ASP A 119 7.28 12.11 0.76
C ASP A 119 7.16 11.97 -0.75
N ALA A 120 7.36 10.75 -1.26
CA ALA A 120 7.30 10.46 -2.69
C ALA A 120 5.88 10.66 -3.25
N GLY A 121 4.84 10.33 -2.49
CA GLY A 121 3.45 10.58 -2.89
C GLY A 121 3.13 12.06 -3.02
N ALA A 122 3.58 12.90 -2.08
CA ALA A 122 3.43 14.35 -2.19
C ALA A 122 4.21 14.92 -3.39
N ALA A 123 5.36 14.32 -3.73
CA ALA A 123 6.10 14.70 -4.91
C ALA A 123 5.36 14.31 -6.21
N LEU A 124 4.78 13.11 -6.29
CA LEU A 124 3.93 12.71 -7.40
C LEU A 124 2.74 13.65 -7.56
N ARG A 125 1.99 13.92 -6.49
CA ARG A 125 0.88 14.88 -6.50
C ARG A 125 1.34 16.28 -6.94
N ALA A 126 2.51 16.72 -6.49
CA ALA A 126 3.10 18.00 -6.90
C ALA A 126 3.45 18.05 -8.39
N LEU A 127 3.89 16.93 -8.97
CA LEU A 127 4.18 16.82 -10.39
C LEU A 127 2.89 16.75 -11.21
N ALA A 128 1.90 16.00 -10.74
CA ALA A 128 0.58 15.81 -11.34
C ALA A 128 -0.25 17.10 -11.43
N ARG A 129 0.03 18.09 -10.58
CA ARG A 129 -0.70 19.37 -10.57
C ARG A 129 -0.73 20.05 -11.95
N GLY A 130 -1.94 20.27 -12.45
CA GLY A 130 -2.21 20.90 -13.76
C GLY A 130 -2.13 19.95 -14.95
N GLY A 131 -1.79 18.67 -14.74
CA GLY A 131 -1.92 17.65 -15.78
C GLY A 131 -3.35 17.11 -15.83
N ARG A 132 -3.89 16.95 -17.05
CA ARG A 132 -5.23 16.36 -17.27
C ARG A 132 -5.14 14.91 -17.70
N THR A 133 -4.34 14.62 -18.74
CA THR A 133 -4.26 13.28 -19.32
C THR A 133 -2.94 12.57 -19.03
N ALA A 134 -1.81 13.28 -19.17
CA ALA A 134 -0.50 12.80 -18.81
C ALA A 134 0.47 13.97 -18.64
N ILE A 135 1.62 13.71 -17.99
CA ILE A 135 2.70 14.68 -17.81
C ILE A 135 4.02 14.05 -18.23
N GLY A 136 4.66 14.66 -19.23
CA GLY A 136 6.02 14.34 -19.63
C GLY A 136 7.04 15.02 -18.73
N LEU A 137 8.00 14.24 -18.23
CA LEU A 137 9.12 14.68 -17.41
C LEU A 137 10.43 14.33 -18.12
N ARG A 138 11.41 15.23 -18.10
CA ARG A 138 12.78 14.94 -18.55
C ARG A 138 13.68 14.86 -17.34
N LEU A 139 14.11 13.65 -17.00
CA LEU A 139 14.95 13.35 -15.84
C LEU A 139 16.30 12.82 -16.34
N ARG A 140 17.36 13.62 -16.23
CA ARG A 140 18.73 13.23 -16.60
C ARG A 140 18.84 12.65 -18.04
N GLY A 141 18.18 13.29 -19.00
CA GLY A 141 18.17 12.83 -20.40
C GLY A 141 17.10 11.79 -20.72
N GLN A 142 16.55 11.09 -19.73
CA GLN A 142 15.45 10.14 -19.95
C GLN A 142 14.09 10.84 -19.98
N ARG A 143 13.24 10.41 -20.91
CA ARG A 143 11.82 10.79 -21.00
C ARG A 143 11.00 9.87 -20.09
N VAL A 144 10.24 10.46 -19.16
CA VAL A 144 9.33 9.76 -18.25
C VAL A 144 7.93 10.30 -18.40
N LEU A 145 6.98 9.49 -18.85
CA LEU A 145 5.57 9.87 -18.98
C LEU A 145 4.76 9.37 -17.78
N LEU A 146 4.21 10.30 -16.99
CA LEU A 146 3.27 9.97 -15.93
C LEU A 146 1.83 10.04 -16.49
N VAL A 147 1.16 8.89 -16.56
CA VAL A 147 -0.20 8.75 -17.09
C VAL A 147 -1.21 9.04 -15.98
N LEU A 148 -2.15 9.94 -16.26
CA LEU A 148 -3.20 10.43 -15.34
C LEU A 148 -4.61 10.14 -15.86
N ASP A 149 -4.73 9.53 -17.03
CA ASP A 149 -6.00 9.20 -17.65
C ASP A 149 -6.25 7.68 -17.63
N PRO A 150 -7.46 7.21 -17.23
CA PRO A 150 -7.82 5.81 -17.24
C PRO A 150 -7.67 5.12 -18.61
N GLU A 151 -8.06 5.79 -19.70
CA GLU A 151 -8.00 5.18 -21.03
C GLU A 151 -6.55 4.94 -21.44
N LEU A 152 -5.70 5.97 -21.27
CA LEU A 152 -4.27 5.87 -21.53
C LEU A 152 -3.59 4.84 -20.61
N ALA A 153 -4.06 4.68 -19.38
CA ALA A 153 -3.56 3.64 -18.48
C ALA A 153 -3.85 2.24 -19.04
N GLY A 154 -5.06 2.02 -19.56
CA GLY A 154 -5.44 0.79 -20.25
C GLY A 154 -4.63 0.54 -21.52
N GLN A 155 -4.46 1.57 -22.35
CA GLN A 155 -3.63 1.50 -23.56
C GLN A 155 -2.18 1.12 -23.22
N LEU A 156 -1.57 1.75 -22.21
CA LEU A 156 -0.20 1.44 -21.81
C LEU A 156 -0.05 0.02 -21.23
N LEU A 157 -0.93 -0.37 -20.30
CA LEU A 157 -0.77 -1.61 -19.53
C LEU A 157 -1.27 -2.85 -20.27
N SER A 158 -2.20 -2.70 -21.20
CA SER A 158 -2.79 -3.79 -21.97
C SER A 158 -2.45 -3.68 -23.46
N GLY A 159 -2.80 -2.56 -24.11
CA GLY A 159 -2.63 -2.38 -25.56
C GLY A 159 -1.16 -2.40 -26.01
N HIS A 160 -0.27 -1.79 -25.24
CA HIS A 160 1.16 -1.72 -25.50
C HIS A 160 1.99 -2.64 -24.60
N ALA A 161 1.39 -3.70 -24.06
CA ALA A 161 2.09 -4.63 -23.19
C ALA A 161 3.28 -5.33 -23.89
N ALA A 162 3.20 -5.59 -25.19
CA ALA A 162 4.29 -6.19 -25.97
C ALA A 162 5.45 -5.21 -26.27
N SER A 163 5.16 -3.92 -26.31
CA SER A 163 6.15 -2.84 -26.57
C SER A 163 6.79 -2.30 -25.30
N THR A 164 6.51 -2.92 -24.15
CA THR A 164 7.02 -2.48 -22.85
C THR A 164 7.45 -3.64 -21.97
N VAL A 165 8.39 -3.39 -21.07
CA VAL A 165 8.79 -4.30 -19.99
C VAL A 165 8.65 -3.59 -18.64
N LYS A 166 8.76 -4.31 -17.52
CA LYS A 166 8.74 -3.68 -16.19
C LYS A 166 9.86 -2.65 -16.05
N GLY A 167 9.54 -1.57 -15.33
CA GLY A 167 10.50 -0.51 -15.06
C GLY A 167 11.73 -1.01 -14.28
N PRO A 168 12.88 -0.31 -14.38
CA PRO A 168 14.14 -0.74 -13.78
C PRO A 168 14.09 -0.90 -12.25
N ALA A 169 13.18 -0.19 -11.57
CA ALA A 169 13.00 -0.32 -10.13
C ALA A 169 12.70 -1.78 -9.70
N LEU A 170 11.85 -2.50 -10.45
CA LEU A 170 11.51 -3.89 -10.15
C LEU A 170 12.68 -4.87 -10.44
N ARG A 171 13.73 -4.46 -11.16
CA ARG A 171 14.94 -5.29 -11.29
C ARG A 171 15.70 -5.40 -9.97
N HIS A 172 15.57 -4.42 -9.08
CA HIS A 172 16.21 -4.48 -7.77
C HIS A 172 15.55 -5.52 -6.85
N THR A 173 14.30 -5.91 -7.10
CA THR A 173 13.65 -7.00 -6.36
C THR A 173 14.09 -8.39 -6.81
N THR A 174 14.67 -8.54 -8.01
CA THR A 174 15.23 -9.81 -8.51
C THR A 174 16.28 -10.39 -7.56
N ALA A 175 16.99 -9.54 -6.84
CA ALA A 175 17.95 -9.99 -5.85
C ALA A 175 17.22 -10.89 -4.80
N MET A 176 16.15 -10.41 -4.19
CA MET A 176 15.40 -11.18 -3.20
C MET A 176 14.54 -12.29 -3.84
N LEU A 177 13.90 -12.02 -4.98
CA LEU A 177 12.82 -12.86 -5.50
C LEU A 177 13.27 -13.86 -6.58
N GLY A 178 14.49 -13.73 -7.09
CA GLY A 178 14.93 -14.46 -8.28
C GLY A 178 14.12 -14.09 -9.54
N ASP A 179 14.05 -15.01 -10.49
CA ASP A 179 13.37 -14.84 -11.79
C ASP A 179 11.93 -15.40 -11.79
N GLY A 180 11.21 -15.19 -10.68
CA GLY A 180 9.82 -15.61 -10.53
C GLY A 180 8.80 -14.74 -11.29
N LEU A 181 7.51 -14.89 -10.99
CA LEU A 181 6.43 -14.28 -11.78
C LEU A 181 6.45 -12.73 -11.75
N LEU A 182 6.91 -12.16 -10.63
CA LEU A 182 7.01 -10.71 -10.46
C LEU A 182 8.15 -10.10 -11.27
N THR A 183 9.22 -10.85 -11.55
CA THR A 183 10.46 -10.34 -12.16
C THR A 183 10.65 -10.80 -13.60
N SER A 184 10.12 -11.96 -13.97
CA SER A 184 10.16 -12.50 -15.34
C SER A 184 9.44 -11.64 -16.39
N GLU A 185 9.85 -11.78 -17.65
CA GLU A 185 9.36 -11.03 -18.82
C GLU A 185 9.05 -11.97 -20.00
N GLY A 186 8.23 -11.51 -20.95
CA GLY A 186 7.95 -12.20 -22.21
C GLY A 186 7.49 -13.65 -22.06
N ALA A 187 8.01 -14.54 -22.90
CA ALA A 187 7.62 -15.94 -22.95
C ALA A 187 7.83 -16.69 -21.63
N ALA A 188 8.87 -16.35 -20.85
CA ALA A 188 9.13 -16.95 -19.55
C ALA A 188 8.02 -16.60 -18.55
N HIS A 189 7.62 -15.32 -18.50
CA HIS A 189 6.48 -14.88 -17.69
C HIS A 189 5.18 -15.58 -18.11
N ASP A 190 4.92 -15.67 -19.42
CA ASP A 190 3.67 -16.25 -19.91
C ASP A 190 3.59 -17.76 -19.62
N ARG A 191 4.72 -18.48 -19.75
CA ARG A 191 4.85 -19.89 -19.33
C ARG A 191 4.60 -20.03 -17.83
N ALA A 192 5.31 -19.27 -17.00
CA ALA A 192 5.13 -19.30 -15.55
C ALA A 192 3.69 -19.01 -15.13
N ARG A 193 3.07 -17.98 -15.71
CA ARG A 193 1.69 -17.59 -15.42
C ARG A 193 0.71 -18.72 -15.73
N ARG A 194 0.85 -19.38 -16.89
CA ARG A 194 -0.02 -20.50 -17.29
C ARG A 194 0.08 -21.67 -16.29
N LEU A 195 1.29 -21.99 -15.83
CA LEU A 195 1.52 -23.09 -14.89
C LEU A 195 0.99 -22.78 -13.48
N VAL A 196 1.07 -21.52 -13.04
CA VAL A 196 0.66 -21.11 -11.68
C VAL A 196 -0.83 -20.78 -11.58
N ALA A 197 -1.46 -20.30 -12.65
CA ALA A 197 -2.86 -19.85 -12.64
C ALA A 197 -3.88 -20.86 -12.07
N PRO A 198 -3.79 -22.18 -12.33
CA PRO A 198 -4.74 -23.15 -11.79
C PRO A 198 -4.79 -23.17 -10.25
N ALA A 199 -3.68 -22.82 -9.58
CA ALA A 199 -3.61 -22.77 -8.13
C ALA A 199 -4.44 -21.62 -7.53
N PHE A 200 -4.81 -20.63 -8.34
CA PHE A 200 -5.67 -19.49 -7.96
C PHE A 200 -7.11 -19.63 -8.50
N SER A 201 -7.50 -20.84 -8.93
CA SER A 201 -8.85 -21.09 -9.44
C SER A 201 -9.92 -21.02 -8.33
N PRO A 202 -11.18 -20.65 -8.66
CA PRO A 202 -12.26 -20.56 -7.67
C PRO A 202 -12.44 -21.81 -6.81
N ARG A 203 -12.27 -23.01 -7.39
CA ARG A 203 -12.39 -24.29 -6.67
C ARG A 203 -11.38 -24.44 -5.52
N ARG A 204 -10.21 -23.80 -5.63
CA ARG A 204 -9.17 -23.84 -4.57
C ARG A 204 -9.37 -22.74 -3.51
N LEU A 205 -10.10 -21.67 -3.85
CA LEU A 205 -10.34 -20.55 -2.92
C LEU A 205 -11.15 -20.99 -1.68
N ASP A 206 -12.06 -21.96 -1.82
CA ASP A 206 -12.87 -22.47 -0.70
C ASP A 206 -12.01 -22.99 0.45
N GLY A 207 -10.98 -23.78 0.15
CA GLY A 207 -10.04 -24.29 1.16
C GLY A 207 -9.20 -23.17 1.80
N TYR A 208 -8.87 -22.12 1.03
CA TYR A 208 -8.07 -21.01 1.52
C TYR A 208 -8.84 -20.10 2.48
N VAL A 209 -10.15 -19.90 2.26
CA VAL A 209 -10.97 -19.05 3.15
C VAL A 209 -11.01 -19.59 4.58
N SER A 210 -11.15 -20.90 4.76
CA SER A 210 -11.07 -21.53 6.08
C SER A 210 -9.71 -21.33 6.75
N VAL A 211 -8.62 -21.38 5.97
CA VAL A 211 -7.26 -21.07 6.46
C VAL A 211 -7.17 -19.61 6.92
N PHE A 212 -7.71 -18.67 6.15
CA PHE A 212 -7.69 -17.24 6.50
C PHE A 212 -8.48 -16.95 7.78
N ALA A 213 -9.69 -17.51 7.90
CA ALA A 213 -10.54 -17.32 9.08
C ALA A 213 -9.85 -17.86 10.34
N ARG A 214 -9.30 -19.09 10.27
CA ARG A 214 -8.54 -19.67 11.37
C ARG A 214 -7.32 -18.84 11.73
N CYS A 215 -6.53 -18.40 10.74
CA CYS A 215 -5.37 -17.54 10.95
C CYS A 215 -5.76 -16.21 11.62
N ALA A 216 -6.91 -15.63 11.27
CA ALA A 216 -7.40 -14.41 11.93
C ALA A 216 -7.81 -14.66 13.38
N ARG A 217 -8.56 -15.73 13.65
CA ARG A 217 -8.96 -16.10 15.03
C ARG A 217 -7.76 -16.35 15.92
N GLU A 218 -6.80 -17.16 15.46
CA GLU A 218 -5.60 -17.48 16.22
C GLU A 218 -4.71 -16.24 16.45
N CYS A 219 -4.64 -15.33 15.47
CA CYS A 219 -3.93 -14.05 15.64
C CYS A 219 -4.52 -13.23 16.80
N ALA A 220 -5.85 -13.21 16.90
CA ALA A 220 -6.58 -12.45 17.92
C ALA A 220 -6.83 -13.21 19.24
N ALA A 221 -6.44 -14.50 19.34
CA ALA A 221 -6.74 -15.35 20.49
C ALA A 221 -6.04 -14.88 21.79
N GLY A 222 -4.89 -14.20 21.65
CA GLY A 222 -4.12 -13.67 22.77
C GLY A 222 -4.34 -12.18 23.04
N TRP A 223 -5.24 -11.52 22.31
CA TRP A 223 -5.50 -10.09 22.51
C TRP A 223 -6.27 -9.86 23.82
N ALA A 224 -6.00 -8.73 24.46
CA ALA A 224 -6.72 -8.29 25.66
C ALA A 224 -7.53 -7.01 25.40
N ASP A 225 -8.62 -6.81 26.15
CA ASP A 225 -9.40 -5.58 26.07
C ASP A 225 -8.56 -4.36 26.47
N GLY A 226 -8.63 -3.29 25.68
CA GLY A 226 -7.83 -2.07 25.88
C GLY A 226 -6.35 -2.20 25.53
N GLU A 227 -5.92 -3.33 24.97
CA GLU A 227 -4.52 -3.54 24.61
C GLU A 227 -4.06 -2.62 23.47
N HIS A 228 -2.86 -2.06 23.60
CA HIS A 228 -2.19 -1.32 22.53
C HIS A 228 -1.36 -2.26 21.67
N ARG A 229 -1.62 -2.27 20.37
CA ARG A 229 -0.98 -3.19 19.42
C ARG A 229 -0.43 -2.44 18.20
N ASP A 230 0.66 -2.96 17.64
CA ASP A 230 1.07 -2.61 16.29
C ASP A 230 0.31 -3.49 15.29
N ILE A 231 -0.80 -2.95 14.78
CA ILE A 231 -1.69 -3.65 13.86
C ILE A 231 -0.98 -4.03 12.56
N HIS A 232 0.02 -3.25 12.12
CA HIS A 232 0.78 -3.62 10.92
C HIS A 232 1.59 -4.89 11.15
N ALA A 233 2.25 -5.00 12.31
CA ALA A 233 3.01 -6.20 12.68
C ALA A 233 2.10 -7.44 12.81
N ASP A 234 0.91 -7.27 13.41
CA ASP A 234 -0.08 -8.35 13.53
C ASP A 234 -0.57 -8.81 12.14
N MET A 235 -0.97 -7.88 11.27
CA MET A 235 -1.45 -8.22 9.93
C MET A 235 -0.35 -8.81 9.05
N ALA A 236 0.90 -8.35 9.21
CA ALA A 236 2.05 -8.97 8.56
C ALA A 236 2.22 -10.43 9.02
N ALA A 237 2.28 -10.70 10.32
CA ALA A 237 2.42 -12.07 10.81
C ALA A 237 1.26 -12.98 10.38
N LEU A 238 0.02 -12.49 10.44
CA LEU A 238 -1.18 -13.21 10.03
C LEU A 238 -1.13 -13.59 8.56
N THR A 239 -0.90 -12.62 7.66
CA THR A 239 -0.91 -12.86 6.20
C THR A 239 0.25 -13.73 5.75
N LEU A 240 1.41 -13.65 6.41
CA LEU A 240 2.51 -14.58 6.12
C LEU A 240 2.12 -16.02 6.47
N ARG A 241 1.48 -16.22 7.62
CA ARG A 241 0.99 -17.54 8.04
C ARG A 241 -0.09 -18.06 7.10
N ALA A 242 -1.04 -17.20 6.72
CA ALA A 242 -2.09 -17.51 5.77
C ALA A 242 -1.50 -17.91 4.40
N ALA A 243 -0.55 -17.13 3.87
CA ALA A 243 0.14 -17.43 2.63
C ALA A 243 0.94 -18.74 2.71
N GLY A 244 1.68 -18.97 3.80
CA GLY A 244 2.41 -20.22 4.04
C GLY A 244 1.49 -21.44 4.04
N GLN A 245 0.37 -21.37 4.79
CA GLN A 245 -0.55 -22.49 4.91
C GLN A 245 -1.36 -22.72 3.64
N ALA A 246 -1.87 -21.67 3.00
CA ALA A 246 -2.71 -21.78 1.80
C ALA A 246 -1.90 -22.11 0.54
N LEU A 247 -0.73 -21.48 0.35
CA LEU A 247 0.05 -21.62 -0.88
C LEU A 247 1.09 -22.75 -0.79
N LEU A 248 1.64 -23.02 0.39
CA LEU A 248 2.74 -23.98 0.58
C LEU A 248 2.38 -25.17 1.48
N GLY A 249 1.21 -25.14 2.12
CA GLY A 249 0.81 -26.17 3.09
C GLY A 249 1.69 -26.19 4.35
N THR A 250 2.33 -25.06 4.70
CA THR A 250 3.30 -24.96 5.79
C THR A 250 2.94 -23.84 6.76
N ASP A 251 2.97 -24.11 8.06
CA ASP A 251 2.85 -23.06 9.07
C ASP A 251 4.17 -22.32 9.25
N LEU A 252 4.18 -21.03 8.91
CA LEU A 252 5.34 -20.15 9.00
C LEU A 252 5.37 -19.27 10.26
N THR A 253 4.52 -19.56 11.26
CA THR A 253 4.43 -18.76 12.50
C THR A 253 5.80 -18.55 13.15
N THR A 254 6.59 -19.62 13.32
CA THR A 254 7.92 -19.55 13.96
C THR A 254 8.95 -18.82 13.10
N GLN A 255 8.72 -18.75 11.79
CA GLN A 255 9.63 -18.14 10.82
C GLN A 255 9.28 -16.69 10.50
N ALA A 256 8.14 -16.19 10.98
CA ALA A 256 7.68 -14.84 10.69
C ALA A 256 8.70 -13.73 11.02
N PRO A 257 9.42 -13.76 12.17
CA PRO A 257 10.47 -12.78 12.44
C PRO A 257 11.60 -12.80 11.40
N ARG A 258 12.00 -14.01 10.95
CA ARG A 258 13.07 -14.23 9.97
C ARG A 258 12.67 -13.71 8.59
N VAL A 259 11.47 -14.04 8.13
CA VAL A 259 10.92 -13.57 6.84
C VAL A 259 10.77 -12.05 6.84
N ARG A 260 10.24 -11.46 7.92
CA ARG A 260 10.12 -10.00 8.07
C ARG A 260 11.48 -9.31 7.99
N ALA A 261 12.50 -9.84 8.68
CA ALA A 261 13.85 -9.27 8.61
C ALA A 261 14.44 -9.33 7.20
N GLY A 262 14.24 -10.45 6.47
CA GLY A 262 14.67 -10.59 5.08
C GLY A 262 13.95 -9.60 4.15
N LEU A 263 12.65 -9.41 4.33
CA LEU A 263 11.86 -8.44 3.56
C LEU A 263 12.32 -7.00 3.85
N GLU A 264 12.53 -6.61 5.10
CA GLU A 264 13.02 -5.28 5.46
C GLU A 264 14.40 -5.00 4.86
N ALA A 265 15.30 -6.00 4.85
CA ALA A 265 16.59 -5.88 4.18
C ALA A 265 16.42 -5.66 2.67
N ALA A 266 15.57 -6.45 2.00
CA ALA A 266 15.29 -6.29 0.57
C ALA A 266 14.66 -4.93 0.23
N LEU A 267 13.76 -4.43 1.09
CA LEU A 267 13.14 -3.11 0.93
C LEU A 267 14.14 -1.98 1.16
N ALA A 268 15.07 -2.14 2.10
CA ALA A 268 16.17 -1.20 2.32
C ALA A 268 17.12 -1.15 1.12
N ASP A 269 17.46 -2.31 0.55
CA ASP A 269 18.25 -2.42 -0.68
C ASP A 269 17.54 -1.76 -1.87
N PHE A 270 16.25 -2.04 -2.04
CA PHE A 270 15.41 -1.38 -3.05
C PHE A 270 15.41 0.14 -2.88
N ALA A 271 15.25 0.64 -1.66
CA ALA A 271 15.29 2.07 -1.38
C ALA A 271 16.68 2.67 -1.65
N ALA A 272 17.77 1.95 -1.35
CA ALA A 272 19.12 2.38 -1.65
C ALA A 272 19.39 2.41 -3.17
N ALA A 273 18.95 1.39 -3.90
CA ALA A 273 19.16 1.20 -5.34
C ALA A 273 18.23 2.07 -6.21
N GLY A 274 17.00 2.35 -5.76
CA GLY A 274 16.15 3.40 -6.34
C GLY A 274 16.79 4.79 -6.24
N GLY A 275 17.79 4.94 -5.37
CA GLY A 275 18.74 6.04 -5.40
C GLY A 275 19.70 5.96 -6.58
N SER A 276 20.30 4.80 -6.88
CA SER A 276 21.39 4.63 -7.87
C SER A 276 20.97 4.89 -9.32
N ALA A 277 19.81 4.37 -9.76
CA ALA A 277 19.36 4.48 -11.17
C ALA A 277 19.08 5.92 -11.63
N VAL A 278 18.87 6.86 -10.70
CA VAL A 278 18.66 8.28 -10.97
C VAL A 278 19.67 9.15 -10.21
N SER A 279 20.68 8.64 -9.48
CA SER A 279 21.50 9.50 -8.62
C SER A 279 22.66 10.19 -9.34
N GLY A 280 22.51 11.50 -9.39
CA GLY A 280 23.58 12.41 -9.02
C GLY A 280 22.99 13.47 -8.08
N PRO A 281 23.71 14.56 -7.85
CA PRO A 281 23.28 15.60 -6.91
C PRO A 281 21.88 16.10 -7.27
N GLY A 282 20.91 15.94 -6.36
CA GLY A 282 19.56 16.49 -6.50
C GLY A 282 18.41 15.51 -6.77
N THR A 283 18.65 14.24 -7.12
CA THR A 283 17.61 13.22 -7.43
C THR A 283 17.55 12.05 -6.44
N ALA A 284 18.47 11.98 -5.48
CA ALA A 284 18.53 11.01 -4.38
C ALA A 284 17.34 11.04 -3.39
N TRP A 285 16.26 11.75 -3.73
CA TRP A 285 15.05 11.90 -2.93
C TRP A 285 13.88 11.08 -3.50
N LEU A 286 13.97 10.57 -4.73
CA LEU A 286 13.03 9.56 -5.21
C LEU A 286 13.13 8.28 -4.36
N SER A 287 14.28 8.11 -3.69
CA SER A 287 14.60 7.11 -2.67
C SER A 287 14.45 7.62 -1.23
N ALA A 288 13.66 8.68 -1.01
CA ALA A 288 13.50 9.29 0.31
C ALA A 288 12.57 8.46 1.22
N GLY A 289 13.11 7.35 1.72
CA GLY A 289 12.61 6.60 2.89
C GLY A 289 13.75 6.32 3.87
N ARG A 290 14.82 7.14 3.86
CA ARG A 290 16.00 6.95 4.71
C ARG A 290 15.70 7.22 6.19
N GLY A 291 14.93 6.36 6.86
CA GLY A 291 15.24 6.09 8.24
C GLY A 291 16.74 5.79 8.33
N ARG A 292 17.44 6.32 9.34
CA ARG A 292 18.71 5.71 9.76
C ARG A 292 18.37 4.30 10.23
N SER A 293 18.13 3.37 9.30
CA SER A 293 18.31 1.98 9.60
C SER A 293 19.80 1.87 9.86
N ARG A 294 20.17 1.71 11.13
CA ARG A 294 21.50 1.21 11.50
C ARG A 294 21.76 0.04 10.54
N ARG A 295 22.95 -0.04 9.95
CA ARG A 295 23.42 -1.27 9.27
C ARG A 295 23.31 -2.41 10.29
N THR A 296 22.14 -3.04 10.40
CA THR A 296 21.92 -4.29 11.14
C THR A 296 22.02 -5.48 10.21
N GLY A 297 22.25 -5.24 8.90
CA GLY A 297 22.54 -6.27 7.90
C GLY A 297 24.03 -6.50 7.62
N GLN A 298 24.95 -5.98 8.44
CA GLN A 298 26.31 -6.53 8.41
C GLN A 298 26.30 -7.80 9.24
N ALA A 299 26.24 -8.93 8.55
CA ALA A 299 26.85 -10.15 9.04
C ALA A 299 28.20 -9.77 9.67
N GLY A 300 28.36 -10.04 10.96
CA GLY A 300 29.69 -10.23 11.51
C GLY A 300 30.38 -11.31 10.67
N ALA A 301 31.69 -11.22 10.53
CA ALA A 301 32.48 -12.21 9.78
C ALA A 301 32.06 -13.64 10.17
N GLY A 302 31.29 -14.31 9.30
CA GLY A 302 30.75 -15.66 9.51
C GLY A 302 29.23 -15.84 9.71
N GLY A 303 28.39 -14.78 9.70
CA GLY A 303 26.93 -14.92 9.90
C GLY A 303 26.09 -14.99 8.61
N GLU A 304 25.04 -15.82 8.61
CA GLU A 304 24.01 -15.84 7.54
C GLU A 304 23.28 -14.49 7.45
N SER A 305 23.11 -13.96 6.23
CA SER A 305 22.31 -12.74 6.03
C SER A 305 20.80 -13.01 6.13
N ALA A 306 20.01 -12.00 6.54
CA ALA A 306 18.55 -12.15 6.64
C ALA A 306 17.88 -12.60 5.32
N ARG A 307 18.52 -12.32 4.18
CA ARG A 307 18.06 -12.75 2.86
C ARG A 307 18.41 -14.21 2.56
N GLU A 308 19.65 -14.63 2.79
CA GLU A 308 20.04 -16.05 2.72
C GLU A 308 19.13 -16.91 3.60
N ALA A 309 18.74 -16.37 4.74
CA ALA A 309 17.81 -16.98 5.67
C ALA A 309 16.43 -17.30 5.09
N VAL A 310 15.89 -16.40 4.27
CA VAL A 310 14.59 -16.64 3.61
C VAL A 310 14.76 -17.62 2.44
N HIS A 311 15.86 -17.52 1.68
CA HIS A 311 16.17 -18.48 0.62
C HIS A 311 16.27 -19.91 1.17
N ARG A 312 17.07 -20.12 2.22
CA ARG A 312 17.20 -21.44 2.84
C ARG A 312 15.88 -21.97 3.38
N LEU A 313 15.06 -21.11 3.99
CA LEU A 313 13.72 -21.51 4.44
C LEU A 313 12.86 -22.04 3.28
N VAL A 314 12.90 -21.38 2.12
CA VAL A 314 12.15 -21.83 0.94
C VAL A 314 12.72 -23.14 0.39
N ASP A 315 14.05 -23.27 0.31
CA ASP A 315 14.69 -24.52 -0.09
C ASP A 315 14.29 -25.68 0.83
N ASP A 316 14.31 -25.47 2.16
CA ASP A 316 13.91 -26.46 3.16
C ASP A 316 12.45 -26.89 2.98
N ILE A 317 11.53 -25.95 2.71
CA ILE A 317 10.11 -26.25 2.46
C ILE A 317 9.94 -27.09 1.19
N ILE A 318 10.65 -26.73 0.12
CA ILE A 318 10.60 -27.46 -1.15
C ILE A 318 11.14 -28.88 -0.97
N GLU A 319 12.26 -29.03 -0.27
CA GLU A 319 12.91 -30.33 -0.07
C GLU A 319 12.09 -31.24 0.85
N GLN A 320 11.51 -30.70 1.93
CA GLN A 320 10.56 -31.42 2.78
C GLN A 320 9.37 -31.94 1.98
N ARG A 321 8.86 -31.15 1.02
CA ARG A 321 7.74 -31.58 0.17
C ARG A 321 8.14 -32.68 -0.81
N ARG A 322 9.37 -32.67 -1.32
CA ARG A 322 9.90 -33.70 -2.23
C ARG A 322 10.15 -35.03 -1.52
N THR A 323 10.67 -34.98 -0.30
CA THR A 323 11.06 -36.16 0.48
C THR A 323 9.89 -36.82 1.21
N ALA A 324 8.78 -36.10 1.42
CA ALA A 324 7.53 -36.64 1.94
C ALA A 324 6.33 -36.34 1.03
N PRO A 325 6.21 -37.00 -0.15
CA PRO A 325 5.11 -36.78 -1.07
C PRO A 325 3.79 -37.19 -0.43
N ALA A 326 2.79 -36.31 -0.44
CA ALA A 326 1.46 -36.58 0.09
C ALA A 326 0.35 -36.34 -0.95
N GLY A 327 0.66 -36.52 -2.25
CA GLY A 327 -0.26 -36.23 -3.35
C GLY A 327 -0.50 -34.73 -3.60
N ASP A 328 -1.46 -34.40 -4.47
CA ASP A 328 -1.90 -33.02 -4.67
C ASP A 328 -2.62 -32.51 -3.41
N ARG A 329 -1.98 -31.61 -2.67
CA ARG A 329 -2.59 -30.94 -1.51
C ARG A 329 -3.46 -29.74 -1.89
N ALA A 330 -3.73 -29.56 -3.19
CA ALA A 330 -4.43 -28.42 -3.77
C ALA A 330 -3.77 -27.05 -3.46
N ASP A 331 -2.50 -27.05 -3.06
CA ASP A 331 -1.69 -25.85 -2.82
C ASP A 331 -0.84 -25.49 -4.06
N VAL A 332 -0.22 -24.30 -4.05
CA VAL A 332 0.58 -23.83 -5.18
C VAL A 332 1.88 -24.62 -5.30
N LEU A 333 2.49 -25.00 -4.18
CA LEU A 333 3.74 -25.77 -4.18
C LEU A 333 3.55 -27.12 -4.86
N SER A 334 2.45 -27.83 -4.59
CA SER A 334 2.08 -29.07 -5.27
C SER A 334 1.93 -28.85 -6.78
N ALA A 335 1.31 -27.75 -7.21
CA ALA A 335 1.17 -27.43 -8.64
C ALA A 335 2.52 -27.12 -9.31
N LEU A 336 3.39 -26.34 -8.64
CA LEU A 336 4.73 -26.03 -9.12
C LEU A 336 5.62 -27.28 -9.24
N LEU A 337 5.54 -28.18 -8.25
CA LEU A 337 6.28 -29.44 -8.27
C LEU A 337 5.73 -30.38 -9.34
N ALA A 338 4.42 -30.50 -9.50
CA ALA A 338 3.83 -31.28 -10.60
C ALA A 338 4.29 -30.73 -11.97
N ALA A 339 4.24 -29.42 -12.16
CA ALA A 339 4.73 -28.76 -13.37
C ALA A 339 6.26 -28.92 -13.58
N SER A 340 7.04 -29.20 -12.53
CA SER A 340 8.48 -29.49 -12.65
C SER A 340 8.77 -30.90 -13.18
N LEU A 341 7.80 -31.81 -13.14
CA LEU A 341 7.94 -33.19 -13.62
C LEU A 341 7.56 -33.35 -15.10
N GLU A 342 6.92 -32.35 -15.71
CA GLU A 342 6.55 -32.39 -17.14
C GLU A 342 7.77 -32.17 -18.06
N PRO A 343 7.79 -32.73 -19.28
CA PRO A 343 8.83 -32.42 -20.27
C PRO A 343 8.84 -30.92 -20.61
N GLY A 344 9.97 -30.23 -20.42
CA GLY A 344 10.05 -28.77 -20.54
C GLY A 344 9.40 -28.00 -19.37
N GLY A 345 9.09 -28.72 -18.29
CA GLY A 345 8.57 -28.23 -17.02
C GLY A 345 9.53 -27.32 -16.27
N LEU A 346 9.11 -26.86 -15.09
CA LEU A 346 9.89 -25.91 -14.29
C LEU A 346 11.19 -26.52 -13.75
N THR A 347 12.29 -25.80 -13.84
CA THR A 347 13.54 -26.18 -13.16
C THR A 347 13.40 -26.01 -11.64
N ALA A 348 14.26 -26.67 -10.86
CA ALA A 348 14.28 -26.50 -9.40
C ALA A 348 14.45 -25.03 -8.98
N ARG A 349 15.26 -24.26 -9.72
CA ARG A 349 15.45 -22.83 -9.48
C ARG A 349 14.20 -22.03 -9.81
N GLU A 350 13.53 -22.33 -10.92
CA GLU A 350 12.24 -21.68 -11.26
C GLU A 350 11.17 -21.96 -10.19
N VAL A 351 11.09 -23.18 -9.66
CA VAL A 351 10.18 -23.52 -8.55
C VAL A 351 10.51 -22.67 -7.32
N HIS A 352 11.76 -22.61 -6.89
CA HIS A 352 12.20 -21.78 -5.77
C HIS A 352 11.83 -20.30 -5.97
N ASP A 353 12.14 -19.73 -7.14
CA ASP A 353 11.91 -18.32 -7.43
C ASP A 353 10.41 -17.98 -7.49
N HIS A 354 9.58 -18.93 -7.96
CA HIS A 354 8.13 -18.79 -7.90
C HIS A 354 7.59 -18.85 -6.47
N VAL A 355 8.07 -19.76 -5.63
CA VAL A 355 7.68 -19.84 -4.22
C VAL A 355 8.05 -18.55 -3.49
N MET A 356 9.29 -18.06 -3.65
CA MET A 356 9.75 -16.80 -3.10
C MET A 356 8.86 -15.63 -3.53
N THR A 357 8.57 -15.54 -4.83
CA THR A 357 7.72 -14.48 -5.39
C THR A 357 6.33 -14.50 -4.79
N LEU A 358 5.67 -15.66 -4.76
CA LEU A 358 4.27 -15.77 -4.34
C LEU A 358 4.12 -15.53 -2.83
N LEU A 359 5.04 -16.05 -2.03
CA LEU A 359 5.04 -15.87 -0.59
C LEU A 359 5.16 -14.39 -0.23
N LEU A 360 6.15 -13.68 -0.78
CA LEU A 360 6.41 -12.29 -0.44
C LEU A 360 5.40 -11.32 -1.08
N ALA A 361 4.92 -11.60 -2.29
CA ALA A 361 3.91 -10.77 -2.94
C ALA A 361 2.55 -10.85 -2.26
N GLY A 362 2.11 -12.05 -1.84
CA GLY A 362 0.82 -12.25 -1.17
C GLY A 362 0.81 -11.73 0.27
N HIS A 363 1.94 -11.84 0.97
CA HIS A 363 2.07 -11.42 2.36
C HIS A 363 1.96 -9.89 2.55
N GLU A 364 2.90 -9.10 2.01
CA GLU A 364 3.03 -7.68 2.36
C GLU A 364 1.90 -6.81 1.79
N THR A 365 1.35 -7.18 0.64
CA THR A 365 0.29 -6.41 -0.04
C THR A 365 -1.06 -6.54 0.67
N THR A 366 -1.46 -7.76 1.07
CA THR A 366 -2.66 -7.98 1.89
C THR A 366 -2.46 -7.38 3.28
N ALA A 367 -1.28 -7.55 3.90
CA ALA A 367 -0.99 -6.96 5.21
C ALA A 367 -1.19 -5.44 5.23
N SER A 368 -0.63 -4.75 4.23
CA SER A 368 -0.80 -3.30 4.06
C SER A 368 -2.27 -2.93 3.89
N THR A 369 -3.01 -3.66 3.05
CA THR A 369 -4.44 -3.43 2.80
C THR A 369 -5.27 -3.55 4.07
N LEU A 370 -5.11 -4.64 4.82
CA LEU A 370 -5.80 -4.88 6.08
C LEU A 370 -5.44 -3.83 7.13
N THR A 371 -4.17 -3.46 7.23
CA THR A 371 -3.70 -2.41 8.14
C THR A 371 -4.40 -1.07 7.86
N TRP A 372 -4.47 -0.66 6.60
CA TRP A 372 -5.14 0.59 6.22
C TRP A 372 -6.64 0.52 6.44
N ALA A 373 -7.28 -0.62 6.15
CA ALA A 373 -8.70 -0.82 6.41
C ALA A 373 -9.01 -0.69 7.91
N LEU A 374 -8.24 -1.36 8.77
CA LEU A 374 -8.41 -1.28 10.23
C LEU A 374 -8.13 0.13 10.76
N TYR A 375 -7.10 0.83 10.27
CA TYR A 375 -6.84 2.23 10.59
C TYR A 375 -8.03 3.14 10.24
N LEU A 376 -8.63 2.94 9.06
CA LEU A 376 -9.79 3.73 8.60
C LEU A 376 -11.05 3.41 9.42
N LEU A 377 -11.29 2.14 9.74
CA LEU A 377 -12.39 1.73 10.63
C LEU A 377 -12.21 2.27 12.06
N GLY A 378 -10.97 2.27 12.57
CA GLY A 378 -10.64 2.80 13.89
C GLY A 378 -10.86 4.31 14.03
N ARG A 379 -11.01 5.03 12.91
CA ARG A 379 -11.38 6.45 12.84
C ARG A 379 -12.85 6.67 12.45
N CYS A 380 -13.58 5.61 12.10
CA CYS A 380 -14.96 5.68 11.64
C CYS A 380 -15.84 4.62 12.34
N PRO A 381 -16.29 4.91 13.58
CA PRO A 381 -17.16 4.03 14.35
C PRO A 381 -18.38 3.51 13.60
N MET A 382 -19.01 4.35 12.79
CA MET A 382 -20.20 3.97 12.04
C MET A 382 -19.91 2.92 10.97
N ALA A 383 -18.81 3.05 10.23
CA ALA A 383 -18.39 2.04 9.26
C ALA A 383 -18.00 0.74 9.98
N GLN A 384 -17.29 0.83 11.10
CA GLN A 384 -16.91 -0.34 11.89
C GLN A 384 -18.13 -1.12 12.39
N ARG A 385 -19.14 -0.45 12.96
CA ARG A 385 -20.40 -1.10 13.38
C ARG A 385 -21.13 -1.78 12.23
N ARG A 386 -21.06 -1.21 11.02
CA ARG A 386 -21.72 -1.79 9.84
C ARG A 386 -20.99 -3.03 9.32
N VAL A 387 -19.65 -3.05 9.33
CA VAL A 387 -18.88 -4.28 9.05
C VAL A 387 -19.20 -5.36 10.09
N GLN A 388 -19.25 -4.98 11.37
CA GLN A 388 -19.59 -5.90 12.46
C GLN A 388 -20.99 -6.50 12.29
N ALA A 389 -21.99 -5.67 12.03
CA ALA A 389 -23.37 -6.11 11.81
C ALA A 389 -23.50 -7.03 10.58
N GLU A 390 -22.76 -6.74 9.51
CA GLU A 390 -22.71 -7.61 8.32
C GLU A 390 -22.02 -8.95 8.63
N ALA A 391 -20.93 -8.94 9.39
CA ALA A 391 -20.24 -10.18 9.76
C ALA A 391 -21.01 -11.04 10.78
N ASP A 392 -21.92 -10.45 11.55
CA ASP A 392 -22.81 -11.15 12.49
C ASP A 392 -23.92 -11.94 11.82
N THR A 393 -24.25 -11.65 10.55
CA THR A 393 -25.27 -12.42 9.83
C THR A 393 -24.84 -13.85 9.50
N ILE A 394 -23.62 -14.23 9.90
CA ILE A 394 -23.00 -15.53 9.65
C ILE A 394 -22.93 -16.24 10.99
N ASP A 395 -23.89 -17.13 11.24
CA ASP A 395 -24.31 -17.79 12.49
C ASP A 395 -23.21 -18.34 13.41
N GLY A 396 -22.32 -17.50 13.96
CA GLY A 396 -21.31 -17.91 14.94
C GLY A 396 -20.18 -18.79 14.38
N ARG A 397 -20.43 -19.54 13.31
CA ARG A 397 -19.49 -20.47 12.67
C ARG A 397 -18.32 -19.77 11.98
N GLU A 398 -17.35 -20.58 11.56
CA GLU A 398 -16.23 -20.12 10.76
C GLU A 398 -16.73 -19.67 9.37
N LEU A 399 -16.09 -18.61 8.85
CA LEU A 399 -16.35 -18.08 7.52
C LEU A 399 -15.91 -19.07 6.45
N SER A 400 -16.77 -19.27 5.46
CA SER A 400 -16.52 -20.08 4.27
C SER A 400 -16.54 -19.19 3.03
N ALA A 401 -16.02 -19.67 1.91
CA ALA A 401 -16.04 -18.91 0.66
C ALA A 401 -17.46 -18.57 0.17
N GLY A 402 -18.44 -19.43 0.46
CA GLY A 402 -19.85 -19.20 0.14
C GLY A 402 -20.47 -18.00 0.86
N ASP A 403 -19.84 -17.53 1.94
CA ASP A 403 -20.32 -16.38 2.70
C ASP A 403 -19.83 -15.04 2.15
N LEU A 404 -18.74 -15.01 1.39
CA LEU A 404 -18.14 -13.77 0.89
C LEU A 404 -19.09 -12.90 0.06
N PRO A 405 -19.99 -13.45 -0.78
CA PRO A 405 -21.01 -12.65 -1.46
C PRO A 405 -21.97 -11.92 -0.51
N ALA A 406 -22.17 -12.40 0.71
CA ALA A 406 -23.00 -11.77 1.74
C ALA A 406 -22.26 -10.70 2.55
N LEU A 407 -21.00 -10.39 2.20
CA LEU A 407 -20.18 -9.36 2.87
C LEU A 407 -19.87 -8.13 1.97
N PRO A 408 -20.86 -7.53 1.26
CA PRO A 408 -20.61 -6.45 0.30
C PRO A 408 -20.05 -5.16 0.95
N PHE A 409 -20.47 -4.81 2.16
CA PHE A 409 -19.97 -3.62 2.87
C PHE A 409 -18.53 -3.81 3.34
N THR A 410 -18.18 -5.00 3.85
CA THR A 410 -16.81 -5.37 4.21
C THR A 410 -15.91 -5.29 2.99
N ARG A 411 -16.36 -5.83 1.84
CA ARG A 411 -15.65 -5.67 0.56
C ARG A 411 -15.52 -4.21 0.15
N ALA A 412 -16.55 -3.39 0.34
CA ALA A 412 -16.52 -1.97 0.05
C ALA A 412 -15.50 -1.21 0.92
N VAL A 413 -15.35 -1.58 2.20
CA VAL A 413 -14.32 -1.04 3.09
C VAL A 413 -12.92 -1.36 2.58
N ILE A 414 -12.65 -2.61 2.22
CA ILE A 414 -11.36 -3.01 1.62
C ILE A 414 -11.12 -2.24 0.31
N THR A 415 -12.15 -2.13 -0.53
CA THR A 415 -12.06 -1.41 -1.81
C THR A 415 -11.71 0.06 -1.61
N GLU A 416 -12.36 0.73 -0.65
CA GLU A 416 -12.06 2.12 -0.32
C GLU A 416 -10.69 2.29 0.34
N ALA A 417 -10.27 1.33 1.16
CA ALA A 417 -8.94 1.33 1.75
C ALA A 417 -7.84 1.23 0.68
N ILE A 418 -7.99 0.35 -0.32
CA ILE A 418 -7.05 0.25 -1.45
C ILE A 418 -7.10 1.52 -2.32
N ARG A 419 -8.29 2.11 -2.54
CA ARG A 419 -8.42 3.38 -3.28
C ARG A 419 -7.61 4.49 -2.61
N LEU A 420 -7.70 4.61 -1.29
CA LEU A 420 -6.97 5.62 -0.53
C LEU A 420 -5.48 5.27 -0.39
N TYR A 421 -5.16 4.02 -0.08
CA TYR A 421 -3.81 3.55 0.22
C TYR A 421 -3.45 2.32 -0.63
N PRO A 422 -3.26 2.49 -1.95
CA PRO A 422 -3.01 1.35 -2.84
C PRO A 422 -1.63 0.75 -2.56
N PRO A 423 -1.53 -0.55 -2.18
CA PRO A 423 -0.23 -1.18 -1.94
C PRO A 423 0.70 -1.03 -3.15
N ALA A 424 0.18 -1.30 -4.36
CA ALA A 424 0.86 -0.99 -5.62
C ALA A 424 0.58 0.47 -6.03
N TRP A 425 1.26 1.43 -5.42
CA TRP A 425 0.99 2.87 -5.60
C TRP A 425 1.47 3.44 -6.96
N ILE A 426 2.37 2.74 -7.66
CA ILE A 426 2.87 3.09 -8.99
C ILE A 426 3.24 1.84 -9.79
N ILE A 427 2.91 1.84 -11.08
CA ILE A 427 3.16 0.75 -12.03
C ILE A 427 4.01 1.31 -13.18
N GLY A 428 5.30 1.00 -13.17
CA GLY A 428 6.28 1.51 -14.14
C GLY A 428 6.54 0.55 -15.31
N ARG A 429 6.72 1.14 -16.49
CA ARG A 429 7.08 0.49 -17.76
C ARG A 429 8.30 1.15 -18.39
N THR A 430 9.15 0.33 -18.99
CA THR A 430 10.20 0.78 -19.91
C THR A 430 9.77 0.44 -21.33
N VAL A 431 9.80 1.43 -22.21
CA VAL A 431 9.45 1.28 -23.62
C VAL A 431 10.59 0.57 -24.35
N THR A 432 10.30 -0.58 -24.96
CA THR A 432 11.29 -1.38 -25.72
C THR A 432 11.21 -1.14 -27.22
N ALA A 433 10.01 -0.88 -27.72
CA ALA A 433 9.75 -0.44 -29.09
C ALA A 433 9.00 0.89 -29.03
N GLY A 434 9.38 1.85 -29.88
CA GLY A 434 8.80 3.19 -29.87
C GLY A 434 7.28 3.14 -30.03
N LEU A 435 6.56 3.93 -29.25
CA LEU A 435 5.10 3.95 -29.25
C LEU A 435 4.54 5.36 -29.05
N ASP A 436 3.34 5.59 -29.57
CA ASP A 436 2.57 6.79 -29.35
C ASP A 436 1.45 6.53 -28.34
N LEU A 437 1.36 7.36 -27.30
CA LEU A 437 0.34 7.23 -26.24
C LEU A 437 -0.29 8.58 -25.95
N GLY A 438 -1.58 8.76 -26.27
CA GLY A 438 -2.29 10.01 -25.97
C GLY A 438 -1.64 11.27 -26.57
N GLY A 439 -1.11 11.16 -27.79
CA GLY A 439 -0.36 12.23 -28.47
C GLY A 439 1.05 12.47 -27.92
N TRP A 440 1.60 11.53 -27.14
CA TRP A 440 2.99 11.54 -26.70
C TRP A 440 3.79 10.47 -27.42
N HIS A 441 4.84 10.89 -28.12
CA HIS A 441 5.78 9.96 -28.74
C HIS A 441 6.84 9.52 -27.72
N LEU A 442 6.92 8.22 -27.48
CA LEU A 442 7.87 7.59 -26.56
C LEU A 442 8.86 6.74 -27.36
N PRO A 443 10.10 7.21 -27.60
CA PRO A 443 11.13 6.36 -28.20
C PRO A 443 11.56 5.24 -27.25
N PRO A 444 12.20 4.17 -27.77
CA PRO A 444 12.81 3.12 -26.96
C PRO A 444 13.70 3.69 -25.84
N GLY A 445 13.67 3.07 -24.66
CA GLY A 445 14.37 3.51 -23.45
C GLY A 445 13.61 4.58 -22.63
N SER A 446 12.52 5.15 -23.16
CA SER A 446 11.62 5.99 -22.37
C SER A 446 10.96 5.18 -21.24
N ALA A 447 10.62 5.85 -20.16
CA ALA A 447 9.79 5.27 -19.10
C ALA A 447 8.36 5.82 -19.19
N ALA A 448 7.38 5.00 -18.84
CA ALA A 448 6.01 5.41 -18.63
C ALA A 448 5.50 4.81 -17.32
N ALA A 449 4.65 5.53 -16.60
CA ALA A 449 4.12 5.05 -15.33
C ALA A 449 2.65 5.41 -15.17
N VAL A 450 1.87 4.45 -14.67
CA VAL A 450 0.51 4.66 -14.17
C VAL A 450 0.60 4.68 -12.65
N SER A 451 -0.03 5.66 -12.00
CA SER A 451 -0.05 5.72 -10.53
C SER A 451 -1.46 5.52 -9.99
N PRO A 452 -1.78 4.33 -9.45
CA PRO A 452 -2.97 4.13 -8.64
C PRO A 452 -3.16 5.20 -7.57
N LEU A 453 -2.09 5.63 -6.90
CA LEU A 453 -2.13 6.72 -5.90
C LEU A 453 -2.71 8.03 -6.44
N LEU A 454 -2.56 8.32 -7.73
CA LEU A 454 -3.11 9.50 -8.37
C LEU A 454 -4.48 9.23 -8.98
N LEU A 455 -4.63 8.15 -9.74
CA LEU A 455 -5.88 7.81 -10.42
C LEU A 455 -7.03 7.56 -9.44
N HIS A 456 -6.75 6.86 -8.35
CA HIS A 456 -7.76 6.48 -7.34
C HIS A 456 -8.23 7.66 -6.50
N ARG A 457 -7.54 8.80 -6.58
CA ARG A 457 -7.90 10.06 -5.89
C ARG A 457 -8.14 11.21 -6.87
N ASP A 458 -8.44 10.90 -8.12
CA ASP A 458 -8.77 11.93 -9.11
C ASP A 458 -10.21 12.42 -8.89
N PRO A 459 -10.43 13.72 -8.62
CA PRO A 459 -11.76 14.26 -8.37
C PRO A 459 -12.70 14.20 -9.58
N ARG A 460 -12.18 13.96 -10.80
CA ARG A 460 -13.01 13.70 -11.98
C ARG A 460 -13.82 12.41 -11.85
N TRP A 461 -13.30 11.44 -11.10
CA TRP A 461 -13.89 10.10 -10.96
C TRP A 461 -14.39 9.83 -9.54
N TYR A 462 -13.82 10.50 -8.54
CA TYR A 462 -14.15 10.30 -7.13
C TYR A 462 -14.46 11.65 -6.47
N PRO A 463 -15.74 12.01 -6.30
CA PRO A 463 -16.13 13.13 -5.46
C PRO A 463 -15.60 12.96 -4.04
N ASP A 464 -15.12 14.05 -3.45
CA ASP A 464 -14.40 14.08 -2.18
C ASP A 464 -13.31 12.99 -2.10
N PRO A 465 -12.28 13.05 -2.97
CA PRO A 465 -11.38 11.92 -3.21
C PRO A 465 -10.53 11.54 -1.99
N ASP A 466 -10.35 12.43 -1.02
CA ASP A 466 -9.60 12.13 0.20
C ASP A 466 -10.49 11.60 1.35
N ARG A 467 -11.82 11.63 1.20
CA ARG A 467 -12.77 11.12 2.19
C ARG A 467 -12.85 9.59 2.13
N PHE A 468 -12.79 8.96 3.29
CA PHE A 468 -13.13 7.55 3.46
C PHE A 468 -14.64 7.37 3.39
N ASP A 469 -15.11 6.82 2.27
CA ASP A 469 -16.53 6.52 2.06
C ASP A 469 -16.69 5.16 1.38
N PRO A 470 -16.86 4.06 2.14
CA PRO A 470 -17.19 2.75 1.58
C PRO A 470 -18.53 2.75 0.82
N GLY A 471 -19.45 3.66 1.13
CA GLY A 471 -20.76 3.75 0.50
C GLY A 471 -20.70 3.96 -1.01
N ARG A 472 -19.62 4.57 -1.53
CA ARG A 472 -19.42 4.78 -2.98
C ARG A 472 -19.32 3.50 -3.80
N TRP A 473 -19.09 2.37 -3.15
CA TRP A 473 -18.96 1.06 -3.80
C TRP A 473 -20.25 0.23 -3.74
N LEU A 474 -21.34 0.79 -3.21
CA LEU A 474 -22.61 0.13 -3.01
C LEU A 474 -23.71 0.74 -3.88
N GLY A 475 -24.77 -0.03 -4.12
CA GLY A 475 -25.96 0.44 -4.84
C GLY A 475 -25.70 0.77 -6.32
N ASN A 476 -26.59 1.59 -6.89
CA ASN A 476 -26.52 1.97 -8.30
C ASN A 476 -25.60 3.19 -8.48
N ARG A 477 -24.31 2.93 -8.68
CA ARG A 477 -23.29 3.97 -8.86
C ARG A 477 -23.21 4.47 -10.32
N PRO A 478 -22.79 5.72 -10.55
CA PRO A 478 -22.32 6.14 -11.87
C PRO A 478 -21.19 5.23 -12.36
N ALA A 479 -21.23 4.84 -13.63
CA ALA A 479 -20.21 3.98 -14.21
C ALA A 479 -18.84 4.69 -14.18
N LEU A 480 -17.89 4.15 -13.41
CA LEU A 480 -16.50 4.59 -13.46
C LEU A 480 -15.86 4.15 -14.78
N PRO A 481 -14.96 4.95 -15.37
CA PRO A 481 -14.11 4.46 -16.45
C PRO A 481 -13.37 3.20 -16.01
N ARG A 482 -13.29 2.19 -16.89
CA ARG A 482 -12.78 0.84 -16.58
C ARG A 482 -11.46 0.81 -15.79
N HIS A 483 -10.55 1.73 -16.07
CA HIS A 483 -9.22 1.79 -15.46
C HIS A 483 -9.05 2.98 -14.50
N ALA A 484 -10.15 3.61 -14.05
CA ALA A 484 -10.11 4.63 -13.00
C ALA A 484 -9.84 4.01 -11.62
N TYR A 485 -10.12 2.72 -11.48
CA TYR A 485 -9.74 1.89 -10.34
C TYR A 485 -8.89 0.71 -10.84
N LEU A 486 -7.66 0.61 -10.32
CA LEU A 486 -6.61 -0.34 -10.74
C LEU A 486 -5.89 -0.93 -9.52
N PRO A 487 -6.60 -1.60 -8.60
CA PRO A 487 -6.00 -2.19 -7.40
C PRO A 487 -5.01 -3.32 -7.72
N PHE A 488 -5.26 -4.07 -8.79
CA PHE A 488 -4.52 -5.27 -9.18
C PHE A 488 -3.84 -5.15 -10.56
N GLY A 489 -3.71 -3.92 -11.07
CA GLY A 489 -3.25 -3.66 -12.44
C GLY A 489 -4.27 -4.11 -13.50
N THR A 490 -3.80 -4.30 -14.73
CA THR A 490 -4.62 -4.78 -15.85
C THR A 490 -3.73 -5.43 -16.92
N GLY A 491 -4.35 -6.06 -17.91
CA GLY A 491 -3.67 -6.67 -19.05
C GLY A 491 -2.90 -7.95 -18.69
N PRO A 492 -1.90 -8.34 -19.52
CA PRO A 492 -1.13 -9.58 -19.32
C PRO A 492 -0.39 -9.66 -17.97
N ARG A 493 -0.19 -8.50 -17.32
CA ARG A 493 0.50 -8.37 -16.03
C ARG A 493 -0.44 -8.07 -14.86
N ALA A 494 -1.74 -8.26 -15.03
CA ALA A 494 -2.70 -8.18 -13.93
C ALA A 494 -2.35 -9.20 -12.84
N CYS A 495 -2.61 -8.86 -11.58
CA CYS A 495 -2.33 -9.72 -10.44
C CYS A 495 -2.98 -11.08 -10.63
N ILE A 496 -2.19 -12.16 -10.52
CA ILE A 496 -2.73 -13.53 -10.61
C ILE A 496 -3.51 -13.92 -9.35
N GLY A 497 -3.12 -13.35 -8.21
CA GLY A 497 -3.73 -13.61 -6.90
C GLY A 497 -4.86 -12.64 -6.53
N GLU A 498 -5.50 -11.97 -7.51
CA GLU A 498 -6.56 -10.99 -7.22
C GLU A 498 -7.69 -11.59 -6.38
N GLN A 499 -8.24 -12.75 -6.78
CA GLN A 499 -9.32 -13.38 -6.04
C GLN A 499 -8.86 -13.88 -4.66
N PHE A 500 -7.63 -14.38 -4.56
CA PHE A 500 -7.02 -14.77 -3.29
C PHE A 500 -6.95 -13.58 -2.33
N ALA A 501 -6.42 -12.43 -2.79
CA ALA A 501 -6.28 -11.23 -1.97
C ALA A 501 -7.64 -10.64 -1.55
N TRP A 502 -8.65 -10.65 -2.43
CA TRP A 502 -10.00 -10.25 -2.07
C TRP A 502 -10.59 -11.16 -1.00
N SER A 503 -10.52 -12.47 -1.19
CA SER A 503 -11.05 -13.46 -0.24
C SER A 503 -10.33 -13.38 1.11
N GLU A 504 -9.00 -13.28 1.12
CA GLU A 504 -8.20 -13.11 2.34
C GLU A 504 -8.59 -11.82 3.07
N SER A 505 -8.56 -10.68 2.38
CA SER A 505 -8.83 -9.38 3.01
C SER A 505 -10.23 -9.29 3.60
N VAL A 506 -11.25 -9.77 2.88
CA VAL A 506 -12.65 -9.76 3.37
C VAL A 506 -12.81 -10.72 4.54
N THR A 507 -12.29 -11.95 4.43
CA THR A 507 -12.40 -12.97 5.48
C THR A 507 -11.73 -12.51 6.77
N VAL A 508 -10.49 -12.01 6.67
CA VAL A 508 -9.74 -11.56 7.84
C VAL A 508 -10.40 -10.36 8.49
N LEU A 509 -10.82 -9.34 7.71
CA LEU A 509 -11.48 -8.16 8.26
C LEU A 509 -12.79 -8.52 8.97
N ALA A 510 -13.65 -9.33 8.33
CA ALA A 510 -14.89 -9.80 8.93
C ALA A 510 -14.63 -10.63 10.20
N THR A 511 -13.66 -11.56 10.17
CA THR A 511 -13.33 -12.41 11.32
C THR A 511 -12.85 -11.59 12.52
N LEU A 512 -11.94 -10.65 12.30
CA LEU A 512 -11.38 -9.84 13.39
C LEU A 512 -12.45 -8.91 13.98
N THR A 513 -13.22 -8.24 13.13
CA THR A 513 -14.24 -7.27 13.58
C THR A 513 -15.41 -7.94 14.30
N ARG A 514 -15.69 -9.23 14.04
CA ARG A 514 -16.70 -10.00 14.81
C ARG A 514 -16.40 -10.04 16.31
N SER A 515 -15.14 -10.08 16.71
CA SER A 515 -14.73 -10.23 18.12
C SER A 515 -14.07 -8.99 18.70
N TRP A 516 -13.62 -8.06 17.85
CA TRP A 516 -12.82 -6.91 18.27
C TRP A 516 -13.31 -5.61 17.65
N SER A 517 -13.20 -4.54 18.43
CA SER A 517 -13.30 -3.17 17.95
C SER A 517 -11.92 -2.52 17.98
N PHE A 518 -11.64 -1.72 16.96
CA PHE A 518 -10.38 -1.04 16.75
C PHE A 518 -10.57 0.44 16.98
N ARG A 519 -9.63 1.07 17.69
CA ARG A 519 -9.61 2.51 17.93
C ARG A 519 -8.26 3.09 17.52
N THR A 520 -8.31 4.07 16.63
CA THR A 520 -7.15 4.84 16.23
C THR A 520 -7.13 6.14 17.03
N ASP A 521 -5.97 6.52 17.57
CA ASP A 521 -5.81 7.84 18.19
C ASP A 521 -6.15 8.94 17.14
N PRO A 522 -7.07 9.88 17.44
CA PRO A 522 -7.41 10.98 16.54
C PRO A 522 -6.18 11.74 16.01
N GLY A 523 -5.15 11.91 16.86
CA GLY A 523 -3.90 12.59 16.54
C GLY A 523 -2.93 11.77 15.67
N LEU A 524 -3.15 10.46 15.53
CA LEU A 524 -2.26 9.60 14.74
C LEU A 524 -2.36 9.94 13.25
N GLN A 525 -1.25 10.46 12.72
CA GLN A 525 -1.02 10.67 11.29
C GLN A 525 0.10 9.73 10.83
N PRO A 526 -0.24 8.59 10.21
CA PRO A 526 0.75 7.59 9.80
C PRO A 526 1.73 8.17 8.79
N ALA A 527 3.03 8.05 9.09
CA ALA A 527 4.06 8.28 8.09
C ALA A 527 3.95 7.21 6.99
N LEU A 528 3.99 7.60 5.73
CA LEU A 528 3.85 6.70 4.58
C LEU A 528 5.22 6.29 4.05
N SER A 529 5.44 4.99 3.88
CA SER A 529 6.60 4.44 3.16
C SER A 529 6.18 4.10 1.73
N TYR A 530 6.88 4.67 0.75
CA TYR A 530 6.66 4.47 -0.69
C TYR A 530 7.81 3.64 -1.29
N GLN A 531 7.98 2.41 -0.80
CA GLN A 531 8.96 1.46 -1.34
C GLN A 531 8.29 0.61 -2.44
N VAL A 532 8.52 -0.70 -2.44
CA VAL A 532 7.80 -1.64 -3.34
C VAL A 532 6.30 -1.57 -3.08
N THR A 533 5.90 -1.50 -1.81
CA THR A 533 4.51 -1.31 -1.38
C THR A 533 4.32 0.02 -0.65
N LEU A 534 3.08 0.53 -0.67
CA LEU A 534 2.64 1.63 0.20
C LEU A 534 2.19 1.08 1.55
N ARG A 535 2.99 1.34 2.58
CA ARG A 535 2.77 0.83 3.94
C ARG A 535 3.03 1.90 5.01
N PRO A 536 2.57 1.70 6.25
CA PRO A 536 2.96 2.56 7.36
C PRO A 536 4.47 2.46 7.62
N ALA A 537 5.17 3.59 7.67
CA ALA A 537 6.63 3.60 7.81
C ALA A 537 7.14 3.22 9.22
N ALA A 538 6.27 3.29 10.23
CA ALA A 538 6.60 3.08 11.64
C ALA A 538 5.57 2.18 12.34
N GLY A 539 5.02 1.20 11.62
CA GLY A 539 3.92 0.38 12.11
C GLY A 539 2.60 1.16 12.20
N MET A 540 1.60 0.57 12.84
CA MET A 540 0.27 1.15 13.02
C MET A 540 -0.21 0.92 14.47
N PRO A 541 0.20 1.79 15.43
CA PRO A 541 -0.23 1.66 16.81
C PRO A 541 -1.72 1.99 16.95
N MET A 542 -2.50 1.03 17.46
CA MET A 542 -3.94 1.17 17.71
C MET A 542 -4.32 0.48 19.02
N THR A 543 -5.45 0.88 19.61
CA THR A 543 -6.04 0.16 20.74
C THR A 543 -7.09 -0.81 20.23
N VAL A 544 -7.04 -2.06 20.70
CA VAL A 544 -8.07 -3.06 20.44
C VAL A 544 -8.95 -3.21 21.68
N HIS A 545 -10.24 -3.41 21.46
CA HIS A 545 -11.23 -3.61 22.51
C HIS A 545 -12.01 -4.89 22.24
N ALA A 546 -12.15 -5.73 23.25
CA ALA A 546 -12.99 -6.90 23.13
C ALA A 546 -14.41 -6.43 22.84
N ARG A 547 -15.08 -7.06 21.89
CA ARG A 547 -16.43 -6.66 21.51
C ARG A 547 -17.44 -7.11 22.57
N ALA A 548 -17.56 -6.32 23.64
CA ALA A 548 -18.56 -6.48 24.69
C ALA A 548 -19.38 -5.20 24.77
N GLU A 549 -20.55 -5.12 24.12
CA GLU A 549 -21.56 -4.03 24.22
C GLU A 549 -21.02 -2.57 24.32
N LEU A 550 -19.77 -2.29 23.93
CA LEU A 550 -19.07 -1.01 24.17
C LEU A 550 -19.69 0.15 23.40
N TRP A 551 -20.66 -0.14 22.52
CA TRP A 551 -21.41 0.87 21.79
C TRP A 551 -22.82 1.14 22.30
N LYS A 552 -23.26 0.50 23.40
CA LYS A 552 -24.57 0.76 23.99
C LYS A 552 -24.56 1.74 25.18
N ALA A 553 -23.41 2.08 25.76
CA ALA A 553 -23.40 2.80 27.05
C ALA A 553 -22.86 4.23 27.05
N ASP A 554 -21.91 4.63 26.19
CA ASP A 554 -21.29 5.96 26.34
C ASP A 554 -21.57 6.87 25.15
N GLY A 555 -22.48 7.82 25.38
CA GLY A 555 -22.91 8.82 24.44
C GLY A 555 -21.77 9.69 23.91
N GLY A 556 -21.83 9.95 22.61
CA GLY A 556 -21.22 11.10 21.95
C GLY A 556 -19.70 11.12 21.89
N TYR A 557 -19.15 10.79 20.72
CA TYR A 557 -17.91 11.46 20.30
C TYR A 557 -18.31 12.81 19.67
N PRO A 558 -17.60 13.91 19.97
CA PRO A 558 -17.85 15.18 19.30
C PRO A 558 -17.60 15.01 17.80
N ASP A 559 -18.56 15.47 17.00
CA ASP A 559 -18.43 15.57 15.55
C ASP A 559 -17.13 16.31 15.21
N ALA A 560 -16.17 15.60 14.63
CA ALA A 560 -15.05 16.22 13.95
C ALA A 560 -15.56 16.61 12.55
N GLY A 561 -15.95 17.88 12.42
CA GLY A 561 -16.22 18.54 11.14
C GLY A 561 -14.99 18.65 10.24
#